data_AF-A0A0R1WTX6-F1
#
_entry.id   AF-A0A0R1WTX6-F1
#
_cell.length_a   1.000
_cell.length_b   1.000
_cell.length_c   1.000
_cell.angle_alpha   90.00
_cell.angle_beta   90.00
_cell.angle_gamma   90.00
#
_symmetry.space_group_name_H-M   'P 1'
#
loop_
_entity.id
_entity.type
_entity.pdbx_description
1 polymer ?
#
loop_
_entity_poly.entity_id
_entity_poly.type
_entity_poly.pdbx_seq_one_letter_code
_entity_poly.pdbx_strand_id
1 'polypeptide(L)'
;MSEEIILSEQTKGLIEDIKKIFPGGVKINEKTEEKRGFVRHDQAQQYLRGGELVVDLYDMTQPDYTVMHELLHFLHMFNGAPQISFNLTTKNKDIDTKFMATALEIYDTVMHDYVYRKQQEMNVMTDEIQELYFKGVLAVLKPEPKERDNWMVLRLLTLLDCLLFFKDEQDNILPKLEELYPQSLKGAKKLYQILADADLSTAFIMRRTVVKLFKAFDQQLEDWGMVPMHLNEFATLSVVLSERQQRLQVKQLFEIVHSPLTENLKFKDAYVGRWKNDGQNSFVIADPGKKASQTFIEYYEMPVTQFLSQLGIEFMTR
;
A
#
# COMPACT_ATOMS: atom_id res chain seq x y z
N MET A 1 -25.89 -13.32 21.05
CA MET A 1 -26.70 -12.96 19.86
C MET A 1 -26.05 -11.70 19.36
N SER A 2 -25.24 -11.79 18.31
CA SER A 2 -24.55 -10.61 17.76
C SER A 2 -25.60 -9.63 17.27
N GLU A 3 -25.51 -8.38 17.70
CA GLU A 3 -26.31 -7.30 17.11
C GLU A 3 -25.92 -7.21 15.64
N GLU A 4 -26.91 -7.34 14.75
CA GLU A 4 -26.68 -7.23 13.31
C GLU A 4 -26.07 -5.85 13.00
N ILE A 5 -24.93 -5.82 12.30
CA ILE A 5 -24.26 -4.57 11.95
C ILE A 5 -25.22 -3.67 11.17
N ILE A 6 -25.45 -2.47 11.71
CA ILE A 6 -26.25 -1.44 11.05
C ILE A 6 -25.34 -0.69 10.09
N LEU A 7 -25.53 -0.94 8.79
CA LEU A 7 -24.83 -0.23 7.72
C LEU A 7 -25.65 0.98 7.24
N SER A 8 -24.97 2.08 6.94
CA SER A 8 -25.58 3.26 6.33
C SER A 8 -26.02 3.00 4.89
N GLU A 9 -26.90 3.85 4.36
CA GLU A 9 -27.34 3.75 2.96
C GLU A 9 -26.17 3.95 1.98
N GLN A 10 -25.19 4.77 2.36
CA GLN A 10 -23.95 4.98 1.60
C GLN A 10 -23.15 3.67 1.50
N THR A 11 -22.93 2.97 2.61
CA THR A 11 -22.19 1.69 2.62
C THR A 11 -22.94 0.61 1.85
N LYS A 12 -24.27 0.54 1.99
CA LYS A 12 -25.10 -0.37 1.17
C LYS A 12 -25.00 -0.05 -0.31
N GLY A 13 -24.98 1.22 -0.69
CA GLY A 13 -24.75 1.66 -2.07
C GLY A 13 -23.42 1.15 -2.63
N LEU A 14 -22.33 1.22 -1.85
CA LEU A 14 -21.03 0.69 -2.25
C LEU A 14 -21.04 -0.83 -2.44
N ILE A 15 -21.75 -1.56 -1.58
CA ILE A 15 -21.94 -3.01 -1.73
C ILE A 15 -22.64 -3.31 -3.07
N GLU A 16 -23.66 -2.53 -3.44
CA GLU A 16 -24.36 -2.70 -4.72
C GLU A 16 -23.47 -2.35 -5.92
N ASP A 17 -22.63 -1.31 -5.82
CA ASP A 17 -21.66 -0.98 -6.88
C ASP A 17 -20.62 -2.09 -7.05
N ILE A 18 -20.13 -2.68 -5.95
CA ILE A 18 -19.22 -3.82 -5.99
C ILE A 18 -19.90 -5.04 -6.62
N LYS A 19 -21.16 -5.33 -6.29
CA LYS A 19 -21.92 -6.45 -6.89
C LYS A 19 -22.04 -6.36 -8.41
N LYS A 20 -22.08 -5.15 -8.97
CA LYS A 20 -22.11 -4.94 -10.44
C LYS A 20 -20.79 -5.37 -11.11
N ILE A 21 -19.67 -5.21 -10.39
CA ILE A 21 -18.32 -5.57 -10.86
C ILE A 21 -18.03 -7.05 -10.54
N PHE A 22 -18.48 -7.52 -9.38
CA PHE A 22 -18.17 -8.81 -8.83
C PHE A 22 -19.45 -9.54 -8.39
N PRO A 23 -20.03 -10.39 -9.27
CA PRO A 23 -21.35 -10.98 -9.06
C PRO A 23 -21.50 -11.86 -7.81
N GLY A 24 -20.41 -12.40 -7.25
CA GLY A 24 -20.48 -13.15 -5.99
C GLY A 24 -20.72 -12.26 -4.77
N GLY A 25 -20.65 -10.94 -4.91
CA GLY A 25 -21.06 -9.99 -3.88
C GLY A 25 -20.08 -9.82 -2.73
N VAL A 26 -20.59 -9.28 -1.62
CA VAL A 26 -19.81 -8.87 -0.44
C VAL A 26 -20.32 -9.62 0.78
N LYS A 27 -19.40 -10.21 1.53
CA LYS A 27 -19.64 -10.89 2.79
C LYS A 27 -18.87 -10.20 3.90
N ILE A 28 -19.58 -9.77 4.93
CA ILE A 28 -18.98 -9.13 6.12
C ILE A 28 -19.01 -10.16 7.26
N ASN A 29 -17.85 -10.42 7.88
CA ASN A 29 -17.77 -11.31 9.03
C ASN A 29 -17.25 -10.56 10.25
N GLU A 30 -17.97 -10.67 11.36
CA GLU A 30 -17.49 -10.26 12.67
C GLU A 30 -16.55 -11.33 13.24
N LYS A 31 -15.29 -10.98 13.50
CA LYS A 31 -14.33 -11.88 14.17
C LYS A 31 -14.29 -11.69 15.67
N THR A 32 -14.88 -10.61 16.17
CA THR A 32 -14.96 -10.26 17.58
C THR A 32 -16.18 -9.40 17.85
N GLU A 33 -16.65 -9.40 19.10
CA GLU A 33 -17.66 -8.46 19.59
C GLU A 33 -17.01 -7.25 20.33
N GLU A 34 -15.68 -7.22 20.42
CA GLU A 34 -14.93 -6.19 21.15
C GLU A 34 -15.02 -4.79 20.51
N LYS A 35 -15.11 -3.76 21.36
CA LYS A 35 -15.00 -2.34 20.98
C LYS A 35 -13.83 -1.71 21.72
N ARG A 36 -12.71 -1.44 21.03
CA ARG A 36 -11.54 -0.80 21.65
C ARG A 36 -11.73 0.70 21.91
N GLY A 37 -12.75 1.31 21.31
CA GLY A 37 -13.09 2.71 21.54
C GLY A 37 -12.19 3.68 20.77
N PHE A 38 -11.64 3.25 19.64
CA PHE A 38 -10.92 4.05 18.65
C PHE A 38 -11.01 3.36 17.28
N VAL A 39 -10.78 4.10 16.19
CA VAL A 39 -10.75 3.55 14.82
C VAL A 39 -9.34 3.55 14.25
N ARG A 40 -8.98 2.50 13.52
CA ARG A 40 -7.75 2.36 12.73
C ARG A 40 -8.01 1.47 11.50
N HIS A 41 -7.23 1.68 10.45
CA HIS A 41 -7.34 0.89 9.22
C HIS A 41 -6.92 -0.58 9.40
N ASP A 42 -6.12 -0.93 10.42
CA ASP A 42 -5.69 -2.31 10.69
C ASP A 42 -6.72 -3.14 11.50
N GLN A 43 -7.90 -2.57 11.76
CA GLN A 43 -8.99 -3.24 12.48
C GLN A 43 -9.92 -4.03 11.56
N ALA A 44 -9.66 -4.05 10.26
CA ALA A 44 -10.34 -4.91 9.31
C ALA A 44 -9.37 -5.46 8.26
N GLN A 45 -9.83 -6.48 7.55
CA GLN A 45 -9.12 -7.02 6.41
C GLN A 45 -10.09 -7.44 5.31
N GLN A 46 -9.78 -7.05 4.09
CA GLN A 46 -10.48 -7.44 2.87
C GLN A 46 -9.70 -8.46 2.03
N TYR A 47 -10.40 -9.45 1.50
CA TYR A 47 -9.83 -10.44 0.58
C TYR A 47 -10.89 -11.12 -0.28
N LEU A 48 -10.47 -11.70 -1.40
CA LEU A 48 -11.34 -12.51 -2.26
C LEU A 48 -11.32 -13.99 -1.80
N ARG A 49 -12.50 -14.59 -1.62
CA ARG A 49 -12.62 -16.02 -1.30
C ARG A 49 -13.88 -16.61 -1.93
N GLY A 50 -13.71 -17.72 -2.65
CA GLY A 50 -14.84 -18.45 -3.24
C GLY A 50 -15.63 -17.66 -4.26
N GLY A 51 -15.03 -16.63 -4.88
CA GLY A 51 -15.73 -15.73 -5.78
C GLY A 51 -16.56 -14.65 -5.08
N GLU A 52 -16.41 -14.45 -3.78
CA GLU A 52 -17.00 -13.35 -3.00
C GLU A 52 -15.91 -12.43 -2.44
N LEU A 53 -16.21 -11.13 -2.30
CA LEU A 53 -15.40 -10.21 -1.51
C LEU A 53 -15.75 -10.42 -0.04
N VAL A 54 -14.75 -10.74 0.77
CA VAL A 54 -14.90 -10.92 2.21
C VAL A 54 -14.26 -9.76 2.95
N VAL A 55 -14.99 -9.18 3.91
CA VAL A 55 -14.50 -8.18 4.86
C VAL A 55 -14.60 -8.77 6.26
N ASP A 56 -13.44 -9.02 6.87
CA ASP A 56 -13.33 -9.52 8.24
C ASP A 56 -13.10 -8.34 9.19
N LEU A 57 -13.98 -8.15 10.17
CA LEU A 57 -13.90 -7.07 11.17
C LEU A 57 -13.31 -7.59 12.49
N TYR A 58 -12.29 -6.89 12.99
CA TYR A 58 -11.58 -7.19 14.24
C TYR A 58 -11.81 -6.14 15.34
N ASP A 59 -12.69 -5.17 15.10
CA ASP A 59 -13.17 -4.20 16.09
C ASP A 59 -14.56 -3.68 15.71
N MET A 60 -15.44 -3.53 16.70
CA MET A 60 -16.84 -3.13 16.53
C MET A 60 -17.14 -1.69 16.98
N THR A 61 -16.11 -0.84 17.15
CA THR A 61 -16.28 0.56 17.60
C THR A 61 -17.07 1.38 16.57
N GLN A 62 -16.71 1.33 15.29
CA GLN A 62 -17.40 2.01 14.19
C GLN A 62 -17.44 1.12 12.94
N PRO A 63 -18.23 0.02 12.96
CA PRO A 63 -18.19 -1.00 11.92
C PRO A 63 -18.62 -0.48 10.54
N ASP A 64 -19.57 0.46 10.46
CA ASP A 64 -19.99 1.04 9.18
C ASP A 64 -18.86 1.82 8.49
N TYR A 65 -18.15 2.68 9.24
CA TYR A 65 -16.97 3.40 8.77
C TYR A 65 -15.88 2.43 8.29
N THR A 66 -15.58 1.40 9.10
CA THR A 66 -14.54 0.43 8.78
C THR A 66 -14.89 -0.42 7.56
N VAL A 67 -16.14 -0.88 7.45
CA VAL A 67 -16.59 -1.60 6.24
C VAL A 67 -16.49 -0.69 5.02
N MET A 68 -16.98 0.54 5.10
CA MET A 68 -16.88 1.51 4.00
C MET A 68 -15.42 1.71 3.55
N HIS A 69 -14.49 1.84 4.51
CA HIS A 69 -13.06 1.97 4.25
C HIS A 69 -12.53 0.83 3.37
N GLU A 70 -12.81 -0.42 3.75
CA GLU A 70 -12.37 -1.60 3.02
C GLU A 70 -13.02 -1.74 1.64
N LEU A 71 -14.31 -1.40 1.51
CA LEU A 71 -15.01 -1.42 0.23
C LEU A 71 -14.46 -0.35 -0.73
N LEU A 72 -14.09 0.82 -0.22
CA LEU A 72 -13.47 1.88 -1.02
C LEU A 72 -12.08 1.49 -1.50
N HIS A 73 -11.26 0.83 -0.66
CA HIS A 73 -10.01 0.22 -1.10
C HIS A 73 -10.22 -0.75 -2.25
N PHE A 74 -11.17 -1.67 -2.09
CA PHE A 74 -11.49 -2.64 -3.12
C PHE A 74 -11.93 -1.97 -4.43
N LEU A 75 -12.88 -1.04 -4.38
CA LEU A 75 -13.32 -0.27 -5.56
C LEU A 75 -12.15 0.48 -6.21
N HIS A 76 -11.23 1.00 -5.41
CA HIS A 76 -10.08 1.71 -5.94
C HIS A 76 -9.14 0.80 -6.75
N MET A 77 -8.90 -0.42 -6.27
CA MET A 77 -8.14 -1.43 -7.00
C MET A 77 -8.76 -1.73 -8.37
N PHE A 78 -10.09 -1.85 -8.46
CA PHE A 78 -10.80 -2.07 -9.73
C PHE A 78 -10.79 -0.86 -10.66
N ASN A 79 -10.76 0.34 -10.09
CA ASN A 79 -10.69 1.60 -10.84
C ASN A 79 -9.27 1.93 -11.35
N GLY A 80 -8.37 0.93 -11.36
CA GLY A 80 -7.06 1.03 -11.98
C GLY A 80 -5.94 1.50 -11.05
N ALA A 81 -6.11 1.42 -9.73
CA ALA A 81 -5.00 1.69 -8.81
C ALA A 81 -3.85 0.70 -9.04
N PRO A 82 -2.58 1.15 -9.07
CA PRO A 82 -1.41 0.30 -9.29
C PRO A 82 -1.31 -0.76 -8.21
N GLN A 83 -1.09 -2.03 -8.55
CA GLN A 83 -1.04 -3.11 -7.55
C GLN A 83 0.38 -3.27 -6.99
N ILE A 84 0.45 -3.65 -5.72
CA ILE A 84 1.67 -4.09 -5.04
C ILE A 84 1.64 -5.61 -4.84
N SER A 85 2.76 -6.27 -5.09
CA SER A 85 2.93 -7.69 -4.81
C SER A 85 4.33 -8.00 -4.29
N PHE A 86 4.48 -9.15 -3.63
CA PHE A 86 5.72 -9.60 -3.04
C PHE A 86 6.08 -10.95 -3.63
N ASN A 87 7.05 -10.95 -4.53
CA ASN A 87 7.52 -12.16 -5.22
C ASN A 87 8.93 -12.59 -4.79
N LEU A 88 9.51 -11.87 -3.83
CA LEU A 88 10.87 -12.10 -3.33
C LEU A 88 10.82 -12.47 -1.84
N THR A 89 11.87 -13.15 -1.40
CA THR A 89 12.10 -13.52 0.00
C THR A 89 13.58 -13.41 0.32
N THR A 90 13.87 -12.91 1.53
CA THR A 90 15.20 -12.93 2.17
C THR A 90 15.55 -14.30 2.75
N LYS A 91 14.63 -15.28 2.66
CA LYS A 91 14.64 -16.57 3.38
C LYS A 91 14.52 -16.43 4.90
N ASN A 92 14.31 -15.22 5.41
CA ASN A 92 14.02 -14.95 6.81
C ASN A 92 12.60 -14.38 6.92
N LYS A 93 11.69 -15.19 7.46
CA LYS A 93 10.27 -14.83 7.58
C LYS A 93 10.04 -13.55 8.38
N ASP A 94 10.83 -13.29 9.42
CA ASP A 94 10.64 -12.11 10.26
C ASP A 94 11.07 -10.83 9.53
N ILE A 95 12.13 -10.92 8.72
CA ILE A 95 12.59 -9.81 7.88
C ILE A 95 11.58 -9.58 6.75
N ASP A 96 11.17 -10.63 6.05
CA ASP A 96 10.17 -10.54 4.98
C ASP A 96 8.87 -9.92 5.49
N THR A 97 8.39 -10.37 6.66
CA THR A 97 7.18 -9.83 7.28
C THR A 97 7.30 -8.33 7.53
N LYS A 98 8.45 -7.87 8.04
CA LYS A 98 8.70 -6.43 8.28
C LYS A 98 8.78 -5.65 6.98
N PHE A 99 9.42 -6.19 5.96
CA PHE A 99 9.55 -5.53 4.65
C PHE A 99 8.19 -5.43 3.96
N MET A 100 7.41 -6.51 3.97
CA MET A 100 6.05 -6.55 3.45
C MET A 100 5.15 -5.55 4.17
N ALA A 101 5.11 -5.59 5.51
CA ALA A 101 4.29 -4.67 6.30
C ALA A 101 4.67 -3.21 6.02
N THR A 102 5.96 -2.87 6.05
CA THR A 102 6.43 -1.49 5.79
C THR A 102 6.07 -1.03 4.38
N ALA A 103 6.26 -1.89 3.37
CA ALA A 103 5.92 -1.56 1.99
C ALA A 103 4.41 -1.39 1.78
N LEU A 104 3.59 -2.26 2.41
CA LEU A 104 2.13 -2.16 2.39
C LEU A 104 1.66 -0.88 3.07
N GLU A 105 2.15 -0.55 4.27
CA GLU A 105 1.77 0.67 4.99
C GLU A 105 2.04 1.94 4.18
N ILE A 106 3.22 2.03 3.53
CA ILE A 106 3.54 3.18 2.65
C ILE A 106 2.63 3.20 1.41
N TYR A 107 2.37 2.04 0.82
CA TYR A 107 1.50 1.91 -0.34
C TYR A 107 0.04 2.29 0.00
N ASP A 108 -0.50 1.75 1.09
CA ASP A 108 -1.86 1.98 1.57
C ASP A 108 -2.06 3.44 1.96
N THR A 109 -1.03 4.10 2.54
CA THR A 109 -1.08 5.55 2.77
C THR A 109 -1.35 6.32 1.47
N VAL A 110 -0.76 5.92 0.34
CA VAL A 110 -1.06 6.57 -0.96
C VAL A 110 -2.49 6.28 -1.39
N MET A 111 -2.97 5.05 -1.16
CA MET A 111 -4.35 4.66 -1.50
C MET A 111 -5.38 5.39 -0.61
N HIS A 112 -5.02 5.70 0.64
CA HIS A 112 -5.90 6.37 1.59
C HIS A 112 -6.29 7.79 1.18
N ASP A 113 -5.54 8.47 0.31
CA ASP A 113 -6.01 9.77 -0.22
C ASP A 113 -7.35 9.62 -0.96
N TYR A 114 -7.51 8.55 -1.76
CA TYR A 114 -8.77 8.24 -2.40
C TYR A 114 -9.85 7.87 -1.37
N VAL A 115 -9.51 7.00 -0.42
CA VAL A 115 -10.46 6.48 0.57
C VAL A 115 -10.99 7.60 1.47
N TYR A 116 -10.11 8.39 2.08
CA TYR A 116 -10.50 9.49 2.97
C TYR A 116 -11.28 10.57 2.23
N ARG A 117 -10.87 10.92 1.00
CA ARG A 117 -11.63 11.86 0.17
C ARG A 117 -13.04 11.34 -0.12
N LYS A 118 -13.20 10.04 -0.42
CA LYS A 118 -14.51 9.44 -0.66
C LYS A 118 -15.36 9.37 0.60
N GLN A 119 -14.79 9.03 1.76
CA GLN A 119 -15.50 9.05 3.03
C GLN A 119 -15.92 10.47 3.42
N GLN A 120 -15.11 11.49 3.12
CA GLN A 120 -15.45 12.89 3.27
C GLN A 120 -16.61 13.28 2.33
N GLU A 121 -16.53 12.94 1.04
CA GLU A 121 -17.59 13.18 0.05
C GLU A 121 -18.93 12.52 0.45
N MET A 122 -18.88 11.41 1.20
CA MET A 122 -20.05 10.68 1.72
C MET A 122 -20.53 11.16 3.10
N ASN A 123 -19.87 12.17 3.69
CA ASN A 123 -20.15 12.72 5.02
C ASN A 123 -20.01 11.72 6.18
N VAL A 124 -19.08 10.76 6.06
CA VAL A 124 -18.80 9.78 7.14
C VAL A 124 -17.67 10.24 8.06
N MET A 125 -16.79 11.12 7.56
CA MET A 125 -15.70 11.73 8.34
C MET A 125 -16.22 12.83 9.26
N THR A 126 -16.93 12.43 10.32
CA THR A 126 -17.45 13.34 11.36
C THR A 126 -16.38 13.64 12.41
N ASP A 127 -16.59 14.69 13.22
CA ASP A 127 -15.74 15.02 14.36
C ASP A 127 -15.52 13.81 15.30
N GLU A 128 -16.54 12.96 15.48
CA GLU A 128 -16.44 11.73 16.26
C GLU A 128 -15.46 10.73 15.64
N ILE A 129 -15.53 10.49 14.33
CA ILE A 129 -14.60 9.59 13.62
C ILE A 129 -13.18 10.14 13.70
N GLN A 130 -13.01 11.44 13.53
CA GLN A 130 -11.72 12.10 13.65
C GLN A 130 -11.13 11.94 15.07
N GLU A 131 -11.93 12.18 16.12
CA GLU A 131 -11.51 11.99 17.51
C GLU A 131 -11.11 10.53 17.77
N LEU A 132 -11.94 9.58 17.32
CA LEU A 132 -11.67 8.15 17.46
C LEU A 132 -10.40 7.73 16.71
N TYR A 133 -10.15 8.27 15.52
CA TYR A 133 -8.95 7.98 14.75
C TYR A 133 -7.71 8.50 15.50
N PHE A 134 -7.74 9.77 15.93
CA PHE A 134 -6.60 10.37 16.64
C PHE A 134 -6.32 9.66 17.97
N LYS A 135 -7.37 9.26 18.69
CA LYS A 135 -7.24 8.41 19.88
C LYS A 135 -6.57 7.07 19.55
N GLY A 136 -6.88 6.47 18.40
CA GLY A 136 -6.24 5.24 17.93
C GLY A 136 -4.74 5.42 17.67
N VAL A 137 -4.34 6.55 17.07
CA VAL A 137 -2.93 6.91 16.88
C VAL A 137 -2.21 7.00 18.24
N LEU A 138 -2.80 7.70 19.21
CA LEU A 138 -2.22 7.87 20.54
C LEU A 138 -2.22 6.58 21.38
N ALA A 139 -3.17 5.68 21.16
CA ALA A 139 -3.25 4.41 21.88
C ALA A 139 -2.17 3.40 21.45
N VAL A 140 -1.80 3.42 20.17
CA VAL A 140 -0.81 2.48 19.62
C VAL A 140 0.62 3.00 19.78
N LEU A 141 0.84 4.30 19.60
CA LEU A 141 2.18 4.86 19.63
C LEU A 141 2.63 5.18 21.05
N LYS A 142 3.80 4.66 21.44
CA LYS A 142 4.49 5.10 22.65
C LYS A 142 5.18 6.44 22.41
N PRO A 143 5.14 7.41 23.34
CA PRO A 143 5.91 8.65 23.22
C PRO A 143 7.38 8.40 22.89
N GLU A 144 8.00 9.32 22.17
CA GLU A 144 9.42 9.24 21.83
C GLU A 144 10.29 9.35 23.08
N PRO A 145 11.23 8.43 23.28
CA PRO A 145 12.26 8.61 24.28
C PRO A 145 13.26 9.70 23.85
N LYS A 146 14.12 10.12 24.79
CA LYS A 146 15.21 11.06 24.48
C LYS A 146 16.21 10.48 23.47
N GLU A 147 16.44 9.18 23.53
CA GLU A 147 17.29 8.44 22.61
C GLU A 147 16.45 7.73 21.56
N ARG A 148 17.02 7.48 20.38
CA ARG A 148 16.35 6.76 19.30
C ARG A 148 16.08 5.31 19.71
N ASP A 149 14.91 4.79 19.35
CA ASP A 149 14.49 3.42 19.65
C ASP A 149 13.97 2.70 18.40
N ASN A 150 13.59 1.43 18.57
CA ASN A 150 13.08 0.60 17.47
C ASN A 150 11.64 0.96 17.05
N TRP A 151 10.98 1.91 17.73
CA TRP A 151 9.60 2.34 17.43
C TRP A 151 9.55 3.45 16.38
N MET A 152 10.70 4.02 16.00
CA MET A 152 10.77 5.14 15.06
C MET A 152 10.08 4.86 13.72
N VAL A 153 10.20 3.65 13.18
CA VAL A 153 9.55 3.24 11.92
C VAL A 153 8.03 3.23 12.06
N LEU A 154 7.52 2.59 13.12
CA LEU A 154 6.07 2.53 13.37
C LEU A 154 5.50 3.94 13.57
N ARG A 155 6.16 4.78 14.38
CA ARG A 155 5.76 6.19 14.55
C ARG A 155 5.78 6.94 13.22
N LEU A 156 6.83 6.80 12.42
CA LEU A 156 6.94 7.49 11.13
C LEU A 156 5.75 7.20 10.22
N LEU A 157 5.43 5.92 10.02
CA LEU A 157 4.37 5.49 9.10
C LEU A 157 2.99 5.86 9.63
N THR A 158 2.71 5.62 10.91
CA THR A 158 1.43 5.99 11.52
C THR A 158 1.22 7.51 11.53
N LEU A 159 2.27 8.31 11.78
CA LEU A 159 2.16 9.76 11.73
C LEU A 159 2.01 10.29 10.30
N LEU A 160 2.62 9.63 9.31
CA LEU A 160 2.44 9.98 7.90
C LEU A 160 0.98 9.82 7.48
N ASP A 161 0.37 8.68 7.78
CA ASP A 161 -1.04 8.42 7.50
C ASP A 161 -1.96 9.36 8.29
N CYS A 162 -1.63 9.64 9.55
CA CYS A 162 -2.37 10.61 10.37
C CYS A 162 -2.33 12.03 9.78
N LEU A 163 -1.19 12.49 9.26
CA LEU A 163 -1.09 13.78 8.56
C LEU A 163 -1.96 13.81 7.29
N LEU A 164 -2.07 12.68 6.59
CA LEU A 164 -2.94 12.56 5.42
C LEU A 164 -4.42 12.58 5.80
N PHE A 165 -4.80 11.83 6.84
CA PHE A 165 -6.17 11.80 7.37
C PHE A 165 -6.65 13.20 7.76
N PHE A 166 -5.80 13.99 8.42
CA PHE A 166 -6.10 15.36 8.86
C PHE A 166 -5.62 16.44 7.88
N LYS A 167 -5.50 16.17 6.57
CA LYS A 167 -4.84 17.11 5.62
C LYS A 167 -5.36 18.56 5.67
N ASP A 168 -6.65 18.76 5.93
CA ASP A 168 -7.29 20.08 6.00
C ASP A 168 -7.35 20.67 7.42
N GLU A 169 -6.96 19.90 8.44
CA GLU A 169 -7.14 20.22 9.87
C GLU A 169 -5.92 19.85 10.73
N GLN A 170 -4.72 19.80 10.14
CA GLN A 170 -3.50 19.39 10.83
C GLN A 170 -3.18 20.27 12.06
N ASP A 171 -3.58 21.55 12.05
CA ASP A 171 -3.35 22.45 13.18
C ASP A 171 -3.96 21.93 14.50
N ASN A 172 -5.02 21.12 14.42
CA ASN A 172 -5.70 20.55 15.59
C ASN A 172 -4.90 19.43 16.26
N ILE A 173 -4.10 18.68 15.48
CA ILE A 173 -3.37 17.49 15.97
C ILE A 173 -1.88 17.74 16.14
N LEU A 174 -1.29 18.69 15.39
CA LEU A 174 0.15 18.96 15.39
C LEU A 174 0.75 19.28 16.77
N PRO A 175 0.15 20.12 17.63
CA PRO A 175 0.75 20.43 18.94
C PRO A 175 0.98 19.18 19.78
N LYS A 176 0.04 18.23 19.77
CA LYS A 176 0.15 17.00 20.56
C LYS A 176 1.14 16.02 19.95
N LEU A 177 1.20 15.93 18.61
CA LEU A 177 2.19 15.10 17.93
C LEU A 177 3.61 15.66 18.09
N GLU A 178 3.80 16.97 18.11
CA GLU A 178 5.10 17.62 18.35
C GLU A 178 5.60 17.40 19.77
N GLU A 179 4.69 17.42 20.76
CA GLU A 179 5.00 17.09 22.16
C GLU A 179 5.48 15.63 22.30
N LEU A 180 4.77 14.68 21.68
CA LEU A 180 4.99 13.26 21.91
C LEU A 180 5.99 12.62 20.95
N TYR A 181 6.09 13.10 19.71
CA TYR A 181 6.82 12.44 18.62
C TYR A 181 7.66 13.41 17.75
N PRO A 182 8.50 14.27 18.34
CA PRO A 182 9.15 15.35 17.60
C PRO A 182 10.05 14.87 16.44
N GLN A 183 10.78 13.76 16.59
CA GLN A 183 11.70 13.27 15.56
C GLN A 183 10.98 12.54 14.42
N SER A 184 10.09 11.60 14.75
CA SER A 184 9.30 10.86 13.77
C SER A 184 8.31 11.78 13.06
N LEU A 185 7.72 12.76 13.74
CA LEU A 185 6.85 13.74 13.08
C LEU A 185 7.62 14.59 12.06
N LYS A 186 8.86 15.00 12.37
CA LYS A 186 9.69 15.71 11.40
C LYS A 186 9.95 14.86 10.15
N GLY A 187 10.20 13.57 10.31
CA GLY A 187 10.30 12.63 9.20
C GLY A 187 8.98 12.50 8.43
N ALA A 188 7.87 12.34 9.14
CA ALA A 188 6.54 12.18 8.57
C ALA A 188 6.15 13.40 7.74
N LYS A 189 6.40 14.63 8.22
CA LYS A 189 6.18 15.87 7.47
C LYS A 189 6.96 15.91 6.14
N LYS A 190 8.21 15.42 6.10
CA LYS A 190 8.98 15.33 4.84
C LYS A 190 8.33 14.37 3.84
N LEU A 191 7.90 13.20 4.29
CA LEU A 191 7.24 12.22 3.44
C LEU A 191 5.85 12.71 3.01
N TYR A 192 5.12 13.37 3.91
CA TYR A 192 3.80 13.95 3.64
C TYR A 192 3.85 15.00 2.53
N GLN A 193 4.91 15.81 2.45
CA GLN A 193 5.06 16.77 1.36
C GLN A 193 5.01 16.11 -0.03
N ILE A 194 5.54 14.88 -0.15
CA ILE A 194 5.50 14.12 -1.42
C ILE A 194 4.05 13.75 -1.80
N LEU A 195 3.21 13.45 -0.81
CA LEU A 195 1.79 13.19 -0.99
C LEU A 195 1.04 14.50 -1.33
N ALA A 196 1.26 15.56 -0.56
CA ALA A 196 0.59 16.85 -0.72
C ALA A 196 0.88 17.51 -2.07
N ASP A 197 2.09 17.33 -2.63
CA ASP A 197 2.48 17.85 -3.94
C ASP A 197 1.94 17.03 -5.12
N ALA A 198 1.36 15.85 -4.87
CA ALA A 198 0.95 14.92 -5.92
C ALA A 198 -0.57 14.95 -6.14
N ASP A 199 -0.98 15.12 -7.40
CA ASP A 199 -2.36 14.82 -7.80
C ASP A 199 -2.52 13.30 -8.01
N LEU A 200 -3.02 12.63 -6.97
CA LEU A 200 -3.28 11.19 -6.96
C LEU A 200 -4.56 10.83 -7.73
N SER A 201 -4.86 11.50 -8.85
CA SER A 201 -6.02 11.21 -9.69
C SER A 201 -5.79 10.07 -10.69
N THR A 202 -4.53 9.68 -10.95
CA THR A 202 -4.18 8.68 -11.97
C THR A 202 -3.24 7.60 -11.44
N ALA A 203 -3.39 6.38 -11.97
CA ALA A 203 -2.53 5.24 -11.64
C ALA A 203 -1.03 5.52 -11.83
N PHE A 204 -0.69 6.30 -12.87
CA PHE A 204 0.68 6.70 -13.15
C PHE A 204 1.26 7.58 -12.03
N ILE A 205 0.51 8.58 -11.57
CA ILE A 205 0.97 9.47 -10.49
C ILE A 205 1.01 8.71 -9.17
N MET A 206 0.00 7.89 -8.85
CA MET A 206 0.00 7.02 -7.66
C MET A 206 1.24 6.14 -7.60
N ARG A 207 1.53 5.38 -8.67
CA ARG A 207 2.71 4.52 -8.74
C ARG A 207 3.98 5.34 -8.52
N ARG A 208 4.10 6.48 -9.18
CA ARG A 208 5.25 7.36 -9.04
C ARG A 208 5.41 7.88 -7.61
N THR A 209 4.31 8.20 -6.94
CA THR A 209 4.31 8.67 -5.55
C THR A 209 4.75 7.57 -4.59
N VAL A 210 4.24 6.33 -4.73
CA VAL A 210 4.72 5.18 -3.95
C VAL A 210 6.23 5.00 -4.10
N VAL A 211 6.75 5.02 -5.34
CA VAL A 211 8.20 4.88 -5.59
C VAL A 211 9.01 6.01 -4.97
N LYS A 212 8.52 7.25 -5.00
CA LYS A 212 9.17 8.38 -4.32
C LYS A 212 9.17 8.20 -2.80
N LEU A 213 8.06 7.73 -2.22
CA LEU A 213 7.94 7.49 -0.79
C LEU A 213 8.87 6.38 -0.32
N PHE A 214 9.01 5.27 -1.06
CA PHE A 214 10.01 4.23 -0.74
C PHE A 214 11.42 4.80 -0.64
N LYS A 215 11.83 5.63 -1.61
CA LYS A 215 13.15 6.28 -1.58
C LYS A 215 13.30 7.28 -0.45
N ALA A 216 12.27 8.09 -0.20
CA ALA A 216 12.28 9.08 0.88
C ALA A 216 12.30 8.41 2.27
N PHE A 217 11.60 7.28 2.40
CA PHE A 217 11.61 6.46 3.59
C PHE A 217 13.01 5.88 3.85
N ASP A 218 13.64 5.27 2.85
CA ASP A 218 15.02 4.78 2.98
C ASP A 218 15.99 5.91 3.36
N GLN A 219 15.89 7.09 2.72
CA GLN A 219 16.69 8.25 3.09
C GLN A 219 16.45 8.68 4.54
N GLN A 220 15.21 8.60 5.02
CA GLN A 220 14.86 8.94 6.40
C GLN A 220 15.42 7.92 7.41
N LEU A 221 15.53 6.64 7.02
CA LEU A 221 16.24 5.64 7.84
C LEU A 221 17.73 5.97 7.93
N GLU A 222 18.37 6.34 6.82
CA GLU A 222 19.78 6.74 6.81
C GLU A 222 20.04 7.98 7.68
N ASP A 223 19.17 9.00 7.59
CA ASP A 223 19.21 10.19 8.46
C ASP A 223 19.15 9.81 9.97
N TRP A 224 18.51 8.68 10.27
CA TRP A 224 18.42 8.12 11.62
C TRP A 224 19.56 7.16 11.98
N GLY A 225 20.50 6.92 11.05
CA GLY A 225 21.58 5.95 11.21
C GLY A 225 21.10 4.50 11.18
N MET A 226 19.92 4.25 10.61
CA MET A 226 19.33 2.94 10.41
C MET A 226 19.67 2.40 9.02
N VAL A 227 19.62 1.08 8.86
CA VAL A 227 19.86 0.43 7.57
C VAL A 227 18.63 0.62 6.68
N PRO A 228 18.79 1.12 5.43
CA PRO A 228 17.71 1.17 4.44
C PRO A 228 17.05 -0.20 4.24
N MET A 229 15.76 -0.20 3.91
CA MET A 229 15.02 -1.43 3.64
C MET A 229 15.01 -1.78 2.15
N HIS A 230 15.34 -0.84 1.27
CA HIS A 230 15.38 -1.05 -0.18
C HIS A 230 14.07 -1.63 -0.72
N LEU A 231 12.95 -1.09 -0.26
CA LEU A 231 11.60 -1.58 -0.60
C LEU A 231 11.32 -1.52 -2.10
N ASN A 232 11.98 -0.63 -2.84
CA ASN A 232 11.91 -0.54 -4.29
C ASN A 232 12.50 -1.77 -5.01
N GLU A 233 13.32 -2.58 -4.33
CA GLU A 233 13.84 -3.85 -4.86
C GLU A 233 13.00 -5.03 -4.38
N PHE A 234 12.57 -5.00 -3.12
CA PHE A 234 11.79 -6.09 -2.51
C PHE A 234 10.34 -6.15 -3.01
N ALA A 235 9.64 -5.02 -3.04
CA ALA A 235 8.25 -4.93 -3.47
C ALA A 235 8.14 -4.81 -4.99
N THR A 236 7.26 -5.58 -5.61
CA THR A 236 6.92 -5.47 -7.02
C THR A 236 5.73 -4.53 -7.17
N LEU A 237 5.84 -3.51 -8.03
CA LEU A 237 4.72 -2.62 -8.36
C LEU A 237 4.29 -2.78 -9.82
N SER A 238 2.98 -2.80 -10.06
CA SER A 238 2.41 -2.90 -11.41
C SER A 238 3.03 -1.89 -12.36
N VAL A 239 3.21 -2.35 -13.60
CA VAL A 239 3.70 -1.54 -14.72
C VAL A 239 2.57 -0.66 -15.22
N VAL A 240 2.81 0.66 -15.31
CA VAL A 240 1.87 1.62 -15.93
C VAL A 240 2.49 2.18 -17.21
N LEU A 241 1.96 1.77 -18.37
CA LEU A 241 2.50 2.09 -19.70
C LEU A 241 1.66 3.14 -20.42
N SER A 242 2.31 4.07 -21.10
CA SER A 242 1.68 4.83 -22.19
C SER A 242 1.49 3.96 -23.44
N GLU A 243 0.56 4.34 -24.31
CA GLU A 243 0.38 3.69 -25.62
C GLU A 243 1.68 3.58 -26.43
N ARG A 244 2.53 4.61 -26.36
CA ARG A 244 3.85 4.57 -27.03
C ARG A 244 4.75 3.51 -26.42
N GLN A 245 4.76 3.39 -25.09
CA GLN A 245 5.61 2.44 -24.39
C GLN A 245 5.18 1.00 -24.62
N GLN A 246 3.89 0.73 -24.81
CA GLN A 246 3.38 -0.61 -25.12
C GLN A 246 4.02 -1.24 -26.37
N ARG A 247 4.48 -0.41 -27.31
CA ARG A 247 5.12 -0.85 -28.56
C ARG A 247 6.65 -0.95 -28.47
N LEU A 248 7.24 -0.56 -27.35
CA LEU A 248 8.69 -0.62 -27.16
C LEU A 248 9.13 -2.01 -26.75
N GLN A 249 10.40 -2.33 -27.01
CA GLN A 249 11.04 -3.55 -26.55
C GLN A 249 11.37 -3.47 -25.06
N VAL A 250 11.44 -4.62 -24.39
CA VAL A 250 11.79 -4.71 -22.95
C VAL A 250 13.08 -3.96 -22.64
N LYS A 251 14.14 -4.12 -23.45
CA LYS A 251 15.43 -3.43 -23.25
C LYS A 251 15.35 -1.91 -23.25
N GLN A 252 14.30 -1.33 -23.84
CA GLN A 252 14.13 0.12 -23.89
C GLN A 252 13.49 0.68 -22.61
N LEU A 253 12.81 -0.17 -21.83
CA LEU A 253 12.08 0.23 -20.63
C LEU A 253 12.66 -0.34 -19.34
N PHE A 254 13.26 -1.53 -19.41
CA PHE A 254 13.68 -2.31 -18.26
C PHE A 254 15.12 -2.76 -18.34
N GLU A 255 15.71 -2.94 -17.18
CA GLU A 255 16.92 -3.72 -16.95
C GLU A 255 16.53 -4.96 -16.15
N ILE A 256 16.93 -6.13 -16.64
CA ILE A 256 16.78 -7.39 -15.94
C ILE A 256 18.10 -7.66 -15.23
N VAL A 257 18.07 -7.58 -13.89
CA VAL A 257 19.25 -7.75 -13.04
C VAL A 257 19.07 -8.93 -12.10
N HIS A 258 20.17 -9.62 -11.78
CA HIS A 258 20.15 -10.66 -10.75
C HIS A 258 19.87 -10.04 -9.38
N SER A 259 18.90 -10.59 -8.65
CA SER A 259 18.55 -10.15 -7.30
C SER A 259 19.38 -10.91 -6.27
N PRO A 260 19.84 -10.26 -5.19
CA PRO A 260 20.39 -10.97 -4.04
C PRO A 260 19.32 -11.77 -3.28
N LEU A 261 18.03 -11.51 -3.54
CA LEU A 261 16.90 -12.19 -2.94
C LEU A 261 16.46 -13.40 -3.78
N THR A 262 15.69 -14.29 -3.17
CA THR A 262 15.17 -15.50 -3.83
C THR A 262 13.72 -15.29 -4.23
N GLU A 263 13.29 -15.89 -5.34
CA GLU A 263 11.89 -15.87 -5.77
C GLU A 263 11.04 -16.77 -4.84
N ASN A 264 9.87 -16.30 -4.42
CA ASN A 264 9.17 -16.90 -3.27
C ASN A 264 8.16 -18.02 -3.60
N LEU A 265 7.84 -18.28 -4.88
CA LEU A 265 6.95 -19.38 -5.27
C LEU A 265 7.73 -20.67 -5.53
N LYS A 266 8.83 -20.59 -6.29
CA LYS A 266 9.66 -21.73 -6.69
C LYS A 266 10.96 -21.82 -5.91
N PHE A 267 11.26 -20.83 -5.06
CA PHE A 267 12.48 -20.78 -4.23
C PHE A 267 13.77 -20.91 -5.05
N LYS A 268 13.80 -20.24 -6.21
CA LYS A 268 14.95 -20.17 -7.11
C LYS A 268 15.61 -18.79 -7.06
N ASP A 269 16.83 -18.71 -7.60
CA ASP A 269 17.48 -17.43 -7.87
C ASP A 269 16.55 -16.54 -8.70
N ALA A 270 16.49 -15.27 -8.36
CA ALA A 270 15.56 -14.32 -8.92
C ALA A 270 16.26 -13.29 -9.79
N TYR A 271 15.58 -12.89 -10.87
CA TYR A 271 15.95 -11.75 -11.69
C TYR A 271 14.82 -10.73 -11.63
N VAL A 272 15.17 -9.47 -11.41
CA VAL A 272 14.22 -8.38 -11.26
C VAL A 272 14.24 -7.50 -12.49
N GLY A 273 13.06 -7.26 -13.06
CA GLY A 273 12.81 -6.22 -14.04
C GLY A 273 12.74 -4.85 -13.38
N ARG A 274 13.84 -4.12 -13.38
CA ARG A 274 13.91 -2.75 -12.87
C ARG A 274 13.52 -1.78 -13.96
N TRP A 275 12.54 -0.93 -13.67
CA TRP A 275 12.15 0.13 -14.59
C TRP A 275 13.28 1.16 -14.70
N LYS A 276 13.79 1.43 -15.90
CA LYS A 276 14.98 2.29 -16.10
C LYS A 276 14.83 3.71 -15.56
N ASN A 277 13.63 4.28 -15.68
CA ASN A 277 13.37 5.66 -15.25
C ASN A 277 13.39 5.87 -13.73
N ASP A 278 13.04 4.87 -12.93
CA ASP A 278 12.88 5.05 -11.48
C ASP A 278 13.52 3.96 -10.62
N GLY A 279 14.04 2.90 -11.23
CA GLY A 279 14.73 1.80 -10.57
C GLY A 279 13.83 0.85 -9.79
N GLN A 280 12.50 0.99 -9.89
CA GLN A 280 11.51 0.17 -9.18
C GLN A 280 11.43 -1.24 -9.78
N ASN A 281 11.44 -2.25 -8.91
CA ASN A 281 11.07 -3.62 -9.25
C ASN A 281 9.63 -3.63 -9.78
N SER A 282 9.51 -4.00 -11.05
CA SER A 282 8.23 -4.05 -11.77
C SER A 282 7.79 -5.47 -12.12
N PHE A 283 8.70 -6.44 -12.05
CA PHE A 283 8.42 -7.87 -12.21
C PHE A 283 9.58 -8.73 -11.76
N VAL A 284 9.29 -9.98 -11.40
CA VAL A 284 10.27 -10.97 -10.96
C VAL A 284 10.23 -12.20 -11.87
N ILE A 285 11.41 -12.65 -12.31
CA ILE A 285 11.61 -13.83 -13.14
C ILE A 285 12.42 -14.83 -12.33
N ALA A 286 11.86 -16.00 -12.06
CA ALA A 286 12.62 -17.12 -11.50
C ALA A 286 13.65 -17.63 -12.51
N ASP A 287 14.82 -18.08 -12.05
CA ASP A 287 15.88 -18.58 -12.91
C ASP A 287 15.36 -19.59 -13.96
N PRO A 288 15.46 -19.25 -15.27
CA PRO A 288 15.04 -20.13 -16.36
C PRO A 288 15.98 -21.35 -16.56
N GLY A 289 17.09 -21.44 -15.82
CA GLY A 289 17.98 -22.60 -15.78
C GLY A 289 18.95 -22.66 -16.96
N LYS A 290 19.16 -23.86 -17.54
CA LYS A 290 20.28 -24.14 -18.47
C LYS A 290 20.35 -23.29 -19.74
N LYS A 291 19.28 -22.58 -20.12
CA LYS A 291 19.24 -21.69 -21.29
C LYS A 291 19.08 -20.21 -20.93
N ALA A 292 19.39 -19.83 -19.69
CA ALA A 292 19.16 -18.49 -19.17
C ALA A 292 19.63 -17.36 -20.08
N SER A 293 20.88 -17.42 -20.55
CA SER A 293 21.42 -16.37 -21.43
C SER A 293 20.62 -16.19 -22.72
N GLN A 294 20.24 -17.29 -23.38
CA GLN A 294 19.43 -17.23 -24.59
C GLN A 294 18.03 -16.69 -24.29
N THR A 295 17.41 -17.16 -23.21
CA THR A 295 16.09 -16.70 -22.78
C THR A 295 16.08 -15.21 -22.46
N PHE A 296 17.11 -14.67 -21.81
CA PHE A 296 17.19 -13.23 -21.53
C PHE A 296 17.41 -12.39 -22.78
N ILE A 297 18.22 -12.85 -23.74
CA ILE A 297 18.37 -12.19 -25.04
C ILE A 297 17.01 -12.10 -25.74
N GLU A 298 16.25 -13.20 -25.76
CA GLU A 298 14.92 -13.23 -26.33
C GLU A 298 13.97 -12.25 -25.61
N TYR A 299 13.95 -12.26 -24.28
CA TYR A 299 13.12 -11.33 -23.48
C TYR A 299 13.45 -9.87 -23.77
N TYR A 300 14.72 -9.49 -23.87
CA TYR A 300 15.12 -8.12 -24.12
C TYR A 300 14.66 -7.58 -25.48
N GLU A 301 14.55 -8.44 -26.49
CA GLU A 301 14.11 -8.08 -27.84
C GLU A 301 12.59 -8.12 -28.02
N MET A 302 11.84 -8.74 -27.10
CA MET A 302 10.37 -8.79 -27.20
C MET A 302 9.73 -7.42 -26.99
N PRO A 303 8.61 -7.13 -27.70
CA PRO A 303 7.70 -6.06 -27.30
C PRO A 303 7.26 -6.24 -25.84
N VAL A 304 7.20 -5.14 -25.09
CA VAL A 304 6.95 -5.18 -23.65
C VAL A 304 5.62 -5.84 -23.30
N THR A 305 4.55 -5.55 -24.05
CA THR A 305 3.23 -6.13 -23.80
C THR A 305 3.21 -7.64 -24.03
N GLN A 306 3.86 -8.11 -25.11
CA GLN A 306 4.02 -9.53 -25.38
C GLN A 306 4.79 -10.22 -24.26
N PHE A 307 5.91 -9.63 -23.81
CA PHE A 307 6.72 -10.15 -22.72
C PHE A 307 5.93 -10.26 -21.41
N LEU A 308 5.25 -9.18 -21.00
CA LEU A 308 4.48 -9.15 -19.76
C LEU A 308 3.33 -10.18 -19.80
N SER A 309 2.58 -10.24 -20.91
CA SER A 309 1.52 -11.23 -21.10
C SER A 309 2.04 -12.67 -21.09
N GLN A 310 3.20 -12.93 -21.71
CA GLN A 310 3.80 -14.27 -21.73
C GLN A 310 4.18 -14.77 -20.32
N LEU A 311 4.57 -13.85 -19.43
CA LEU A 311 4.89 -14.17 -18.05
C LEU A 311 3.69 -14.09 -17.10
N GLY A 312 2.49 -13.76 -17.59
CA GLY A 312 1.30 -13.57 -16.76
C GLY A 312 1.40 -12.36 -15.83
N ILE A 313 2.19 -11.36 -16.21
CA ILE A 313 2.34 -10.12 -15.45
C ILE A 313 1.30 -9.12 -15.94
N GLU A 314 0.42 -8.70 -15.03
CA GLU A 314 -0.57 -7.67 -15.32
C GLU A 314 0.08 -6.28 -15.42
N PHE A 315 -0.43 -5.46 -16.34
CA PHE A 315 0.00 -4.09 -16.52
C PHE A 315 -1.20 -3.18 -16.79
N MET A 316 -1.00 -1.90 -16.53
CA MET A 316 -1.98 -0.84 -16.70
C MET A 316 -1.59 0.09 -17.84
N THR A 317 -2.59 0.76 -18.40
CA THR A 317 -2.39 1.82 -19.38
C THR A 317 -2.74 3.17 -18.75
N ARG A 318 -1.90 4.19 -18.98
CA ARG A 318 -2.16 5.57 -18.54
C ARG A 318 -2.85 6.41 -19.59
#